data_AF-A0A944C8E1-F1
#
_entry.id   AF-A0A944C8E1-F1
#
_cell.length_a   1.000
_cell.length_b   1.000
_cell.length_c   1.000
_cell.angle_alpha   90.00
_cell.angle_beta   90.00
_cell.angle_gamma   90.00
#
_symmetry.space_group_name_H-M   'P 1'
#
loop_
_entity.id
_entity.type
_entity.pdbx_description
1 polymer ?
#
loop_
_entity_poly.entity_id
_entity_poly.type
_entity_poly.pdbx_seq_one_letter_code
_entity_poly.pdbx_strand_id
1 'polypeptide(L)'
;FPPAEFYDGFPQYEDGIGMMRVFLDEWAEREPALKTAGEAHEGAPLTLLTGEGFAKVLGPLLRRTFAGGQVQMIAVRNEFFGGNVDVAGLLTAQDMVKALLEARPQGLVLVPAAAFNASKLTLDDKSLEDIAAASGCTLKASASVIDSLLEEL
;
A
#
# COMPACT_ATOMS: atom_id res chain seq x y z
N PHE A 1 16.65 -2.12 13.27
CA PHE A 1 16.76 -3.41 12.57
C PHE A 1 18.23 -3.76 12.44
N PRO A 2 18.66 -5.01 12.68
CA PRO A 2 20.04 -5.44 12.48
C PRO A 2 20.51 -5.22 11.02
N PRO A 3 21.81 -5.02 10.77
CA PRO A 3 22.37 -4.92 9.43
C PRO A 3 22.24 -6.26 8.67
N ALA A 4 22.13 -6.20 7.33
CA ALA A 4 21.94 -7.37 6.46
C ALA A 4 23.01 -8.46 6.66
N GLU A 5 24.23 -8.05 6.99
CA GLU A 5 25.39 -8.91 7.24
C GLU A 5 25.27 -9.76 8.51
N PHE A 6 24.29 -9.49 9.38
CA PHE A 6 24.06 -10.26 10.61
C PHE A 6 23.26 -11.55 10.39
N TYR A 7 22.75 -11.78 9.18
CA TYR A 7 21.87 -12.89 8.84
C TYR A 7 22.59 -13.89 7.93
N ASP A 8 23.23 -14.85 8.58
CA ASP A 8 24.09 -15.89 8.02
C ASP A 8 23.35 -16.83 7.03
N GLY A 9 23.26 -16.43 5.76
CA GLY A 9 23.16 -17.36 4.63
C GLY A 9 21.82 -18.06 4.33
N PHE A 10 20.71 -17.70 4.97
CA PHE A 10 19.37 -18.16 4.55
C PHE A 10 18.70 -17.13 3.61
N PRO A 11 18.08 -17.54 2.48
CA PRO A 11 17.35 -16.62 1.63
C PRO A 11 16.12 -16.09 2.38
N GLN A 12 16.23 -14.88 2.94
CA GLN A 12 15.16 -14.17 3.67
C GLN A 12 13.97 -13.73 2.79
N TYR A 13 13.82 -14.30 1.59
CA TYR A 13 12.77 -13.92 0.66
C TYR A 13 11.37 -14.37 1.13
N GLU A 14 11.26 -15.35 2.03
CA GLU A 14 9.97 -15.98 2.36
C GLU A 14 9.34 -15.57 3.71
N ASP A 15 10.06 -14.92 4.63
CA ASP A 15 9.55 -14.61 5.99
C ASP A 15 9.06 -13.16 6.19
N GLY A 16 8.93 -12.37 5.12
CA GLY A 16 8.44 -10.97 5.17
C GLY A 16 9.41 -9.95 5.79
N ILE A 17 10.35 -10.37 6.64
CA ILE A 17 11.40 -9.51 7.22
C ILE A 17 12.41 -9.06 6.16
N GLY A 18 12.86 -9.99 5.31
CA GLY A 18 13.78 -9.68 4.21
C GLY A 18 13.14 -8.75 3.18
N MET A 19 11.86 -8.99 2.84
CA MET A 19 11.09 -8.13 1.95
C MET A 19 10.93 -6.71 2.52
N MET A 20 10.70 -6.59 3.84
CA MET A 20 10.61 -5.28 4.49
C MET A 20 11.94 -4.52 4.44
N ARG A 21 13.06 -5.22 4.63
CA ARG A 21 14.37 -4.60 4.57
C ARG A 21 14.68 -4.11 3.16
N VAL A 22 14.45 -4.94 2.15
CA VAL A 22 14.60 -4.58 0.74
C VAL A 22 13.74 -3.36 0.40
N PHE A 23 12.48 -3.35 0.82
CA PHE A 23 11.59 -2.20 0.62
C PHE A 23 12.13 -0.91 1.26
N LEU A 24 12.68 -0.97 2.49
CA LEU A 24 13.23 0.20 3.16
C LEU A 24 14.49 0.73 2.48
N ASP A 25 15.36 -0.16 2.01
CA ASP A 25 16.57 0.22 1.28
C ASP A 25 16.20 0.83 -0.08
N GLU A 26 15.25 0.25 -0.81
CA GLU A 26 14.71 0.80 -2.06
C GLU A 26 14.04 2.16 -1.83
N TRP A 27 13.24 2.30 -0.78
CA TRP A 27 12.63 3.59 -0.44
C TRP A 27 13.70 4.64 -0.20
N ALA A 28 14.74 4.32 0.59
CA ALA A 28 15.81 5.27 0.89
C ALA A 28 16.55 5.72 -0.38
N GLU A 29 16.78 4.80 -1.32
CA GLU A 29 17.40 5.10 -2.62
C GLU A 29 16.50 6.01 -3.49
N ARG A 30 15.19 5.75 -3.52
CA ARG A 30 14.23 6.45 -4.40
C ARG A 30 13.58 7.67 -3.75
N GLU A 31 13.78 7.90 -2.45
CA GLU A 31 13.18 8.99 -1.68
C GLU A 31 13.43 10.38 -2.29
N PRO A 32 14.61 10.74 -2.81
CA PRO A 32 14.82 12.03 -3.46
C PRO A 32 13.92 12.22 -4.70
N ALA A 33 13.72 11.18 -5.50
CA ALA A 33 12.84 11.24 -6.67
C ALA A 33 11.37 11.36 -6.26
N LEU A 34 10.96 10.62 -5.21
CA LEU A 34 9.61 10.72 -4.65
C LEU A 34 9.31 12.13 -4.13
N LYS A 35 10.28 12.78 -3.47
CA LYS A 35 10.13 14.18 -3.02
C LYS A 35 9.88 15.12 -4.19
N THR A 36 10.73 15.06 -5.22
CA THR A 36 10.60 15.90 -6.41
C THR A 36 9.25 15.68 -7.11
N ALA A 37 8.81 14.43 -7.27
CA ALA A 37 7.51 14.11 -7.87
C ALA A 37 6.35 14.68 -7.03
N GLY A 38 6.39 14.47 -5.71
CA GLY A 38 5.38 15.03 -4.80
C GLY A 38 5.33 16.56 -4.79
N GLU A 39 6.47 17.24 -4.91
CA GLU A 39 6.53 18.72 -5.01
C GLU A 39 5.98 19.24 -6.35
N ALA A 40 6.13 18.46 -7.43
CA ALA A 40 5.63 18.81 -8.75
C ALA A 40 4.14 18.44 -8.97
N HIS A 41 3.57 17.60 -8.12
CA HIS A 41 2.18 17.14 -8.25
C HIS A 41 1.17 18.25 -7.94
N GLU A 42 0.40 18.65 -8.95
CA GLU A 42 -0.64 19.69 -8.85
C GLU A 42 -2.08 19.09 -8.79
N GLY A 43 -2.19 17.76 -8.86
CA GLY A 43 -3.47 17.04 -8.93
C GLY A 43 -4.14 16.77 -7.58
N ALA A 44 -5.25 16.02 -7.63
CA ALA A 44 -5.87 15.48 -6.43
C ALA A 44 -4.88 14.53 -5.71
N PRO A 45 -4.93 14.42 -4.37
CA PRO A 45 -4.05 13.52 -3.63
C PRO A 45 -4.16 12.08 -4.11
N LEU A 46 -3.03 11.38 -4.16
CA LEU A 46 -3.02 9.93 -4.27
C LEU A 46 -3.28 9.31 -2.90
N THR A 47 -4.04 8.22 -2.87
CA THR A 47 -4.29 7.49 -1.63
C THR A 47 -3.72 6.08 -1.71
N LEU A 48 -2.86 5.71 -0.77
CA LEU A 48 -2.36 4.35 -0.62
C LEU A 48 -3.26 3.57 0.34
N LEU A 49 -3.89 2.52 -0.15
CA LEU A 49 -4.62 1.58 0.68
C LEU A 49 -3.70 0.41 1.04
N THR A 50 -3.66 -0.01 2.30
CA THR A 50 -2.89 -1.17 2.73
C THR A 50 -3.39 -1.73 4.07
N GLY A 51 -2.87 -2.88 4.51
CA GLY A 51 -3.20 -3.45 5.82
C GLY A 51 -2.52 -2.69 6.98
N GLU A 52 -3.10 -2.75 8.17
CA GLU A 52 -2.59 -2.04 9.36
C GLU A 52 -1.13 -2.37 9.71
N GLY A 53 -0.65 -3.56 9.37
CA GLY A 53 0.73 -3.98 9.63
C GLY A 53 1.73 -3.16 8.84
N PHE A 54 1.54 -3.10 7.52
CA PHE A 54 2.43 -2.33 6.65
C PHE A 54 2.26 -0.82 6.83
N ALA A 55 1.05 -0.36 7.15
CA ALA A 55 0.77 1.05 7.44
C ALA A 55 1.67 1.63 8.55
N LYS A 56 2.03 0.82 9.56
CA LYS A 56 2.94 1.24 10.65
C LYS A 56 4.35 1.55 10.14
N VAL A 57 4.80 0.89 9.08
CA VAL A 57 6.11 1.14 8.46
C VAL A 57 6.01 2.27 7.44
N LEU A 58 5.01 2.22 6.56
CA LEU A 58 4.85 3.16 5.44
C LEU A 58 4.49 4.58 5.92
N GLY A 59 3.64 4.71 6.94
CA GLY A 59 3.18 6.00 7.45
C GLY A 59 4.32 6.97 7.82
N PRO A 60 5.32 6.56 8.63
CA PRO A 60 6.50 7.37 8.89
C PRO A 60 7.30 7.75 7.64
N LEU A 61 7.38 6.88 6.63
CA LEU A 61 8.07 7.20 5.37
C LEU A 61 7.32 8.29 4.61
N LEU A 62 6.01 8.12 4.43
CA LEU A 62 5.17 9.10 3.74
C LEU A 62 5.24 10.48 4.39
N ARG A 63 5.16 10.55 5.74
CA ARG A 63 5.22 11.83 6.47
C ARG A 63 6.54 12.57 6.31
N ARG A 64 7.66 11.86 6.16
CA ARG A 64 8.97 12.52 5.95
C ARG A 64 9.24 12.86 4.48
N THR A 65 8.60 12.13 3.56
CA THR A 65 8.81 12.28 2.12
C THR A 65 7.85 13.32 1.52
N PHE A 66 6.58 13.32 1.94
CA PHE A 66 5.53 14.19 1.39
C PHE A 66 5.00 15.15 2.46
N ALA A 67 5.36 16.43 2.35
CA ALA A 67 4.97 17.47 3.32
C ALA A 67 3.64 18.17 2.96
N GLY A 68 3.14 18.02 1.73
CA GLY A 68 2.01 18.81 1.19
C GLY A 68 0.69 18.04 1.04
N GLY A 69 0.55 16.85 1.64
CA GLY A 69 -0.69 16.06 1.57
C GLY A 69 -0.98 15.45 0.19
N GLN A 70 0.00 15.44 -0.71
CA GLN A 70 -0.10 14.84 -2.05
C GLN A 70 -0.32 13.33 -2.00
N VAL A 71 0.15 12.69 -0.92
CA VAL A 71 -0.03 11.26 -0.67
C VAL A 71 -0.69 11.06 0.68
N GLN A 72 -1.81 10.34 0.67
CA GLN A 72 -2.57 9.93 1.83
C GLN A 72 -2.49 8.41 1.99
N MET A 73 -2.87 7.90 3.16
CA MET A 73 -2.88 6.47 3.44
C MET A 73 -4.15 6.07 4.18
N ILE A 74 -4.76 4.98 3.73
CA ILE A 74 -5.85 4.29 4.40
C ILE A 74 -5.32 2.94 4.88
N ALA A 75 -5.29 2.77 6.21
CA ALA A 75 -4.98 1.49 6.83
C ALA A 75 -6.28 0.70 7.00
N VAL A 76 -6.37 -0.47 6.37
CA VAL A 76 -7.53 -1.35 6.41
C VAL A 76 -7.33 -2.39 7.48
N ARG A 77 -8.26 -2.40 8.45
CA ARG A 77 -8.36 -3.47 9.43
C ARG A 77 -9.06 -4.66 8.78
N ASN A 78 -8.44 -5.84 8.86
CA ASN A 78 -8.98 -7.07 8.31
C ASN A 78 -10.02 -7.67 9.27
N GLU A 79 -11.27 -7.26 9.16
CA GLU A 79 -12.34 -7.78 10.03
C GLU A 79 -12.77 -9.19 9.61
N PHE A 80 -12.60 -9.54 8.33
CA PHE A 80 -12.94 -10.88 7.82
C PHE A 80 -12.18 -11.99 8.56
N PHE A 81 -10.89 -11.79 8.86
CA PHE A 81 -10.08 -12.71 9.66
C PHE A 81 -10.01 -12.31 11.15
N GLY A 82 -11.02 -11.61 11.67
CA GLY A 82 -11.15 -11.30 13.09
C GLY A 82 -10.19 -10.22 13.62
N GLY A 83 -9.53 -9.46 12.74
CA GLY A 83 -8.72 -8.29 13.10
C GLY A 83 -7.31 -8.57 13.60
N ASN A 84 -6.88 -9.83 13.66
CA ASN A 84 -5.54 -10.21 14.13
C ASN A 84 -4.53 -10.42 12.98
N VAL A 85 -5.02 -10.40 11.73
CA VAL A 85 -4.22 -10.52 10.51
C VAL A 85 -4.13 -9.15 9.87
N ASP A 86 -2.94 -8.59 9.72
CA ASP A 86 -2.78 -7.18 9.31
C ASP A 86 -1.98 -6.98 8.00
N VAL A 87 -1.78 -8.08 7.25
CA VAL A 87 -1.07 -8.08 5.96
C VAL A 87 -1.96 -7.69 4.79
N ALA A 88 -1.40 -6.96 3.83
CA ALA A 88 -2.11 -6.45 2.66
C ALA A 88 -2.65 -7.58 1.74
N GLY A 89 -1.95 -8.71 1.65
CA GLY A 89 -2.33 -9.81 0.76
C GLY A 89 -3.54 -10.62 1.21
N LEU A 90 -4.04 -10.39 2.42
CA LEU A 90 -5.22 -11.07 2.96
C LEU A 90 -6.41 -10.13 3.15
N LEU A 91 -6.34 -8.91 2.60
CA LEU A 91 -7.46 -7.97 2.63
C LEU A 91 -8.59 -8.46 1.74
N THR A 92 -9.82 -8.37 2.26
CA THR A 92 -11.04 -8.67 1.51
C THR A 92 -11.62 -7.41 0.89
N ALA A 93 -12.43 -7.58 -0.16
CA ALA A 93 -13.14 -6.47 -0.78
C ALA A 93 -14.09 -5.78 0.19
N GLN A 94 -14.82 -6.52 1.02
CA GLN A 94 -15.70 -5.90 2.02
C GLN A 94 -14.94 -4.99 3.01
N ASP A 95 -13.76 -5.41 3.49
CA ASP A 95 -12.96 -4.61 4.42
C ASP A 95 -12.44 -3.35 3.73
N MET A 96 -11.97 -3.50 2.48
CA MET A 96 -11.51 -2.37 1.65
C MET A 96 -12.65 -1.39 1.36
N VAL A 97 -13.82 -1.87 0.93
CA VAL A 97 -14.99 -1.03 0.63
C VAL A 97 -15.44 -0.27 1.87
N LYS A 98 -15.51 -0.93 3.04
CA LYS A 98 -15.85 -0.27 4.30
C LYS A 98 -14.89 0.89 4.59
N ALA A 99 -13.58 0.63 4.55
CA ALA A 99 -12.57 1.65 4.81
C ALA A 99 -12.63 2.82 3.79
N LEU A 100 -12.89 2.53 2.52
CA LEU A 100 -13.03 3.54 1.46
C LEU A 100 -14.26 4.43 1.66
N LEU A 101 -15.41 3.84 2.03
CA LEU A 101 -16.65 4.57 2.28
C LEU A 101 -16.56 5.48 3.52
N GLU A 102 -15.80 5.06 4.54
CA GLU A 102 -15.52 5.85 5.74
C GLU A 102 -14.55 7.00 5.45
N ALA A 103 -13.45 6.74 4.75
CA ALA A 103 -12.40 7.72 4.48
C ALA A 103 -12.76 8.73 3.37
N ARG A 104 -13.55 8.30 2.37
CA ARG A 104 -13.94 9.10 1.20
C ARG A 104 -12.75 9.80 0.52
N PRO A 105 -11.72 9.04 0.11
CA PRO A 105 -10.54 9.63 -0.51
C PRO A 105 -10.90 10.35 -1.80
N GLN A 106 -10.16 11.41 -2.09
CA GLN A 106 -10.20 12.09 -3.38
C GLN A 106 -9.14 11.49 -4.30
N GLY A 107 -9.30 11.65 -5.61
CA GLY A 107 -8.32 11.21 -6.58
C GLY A 107 -8.22 9.68 -6.72
N LEU A 108 -7.04 9.22 -7.12
CA LEU A 108 -6.73 7.82 -7.36
C LEU A 108 -6.37 7.12 -6.04
N VAL A 109 -6.91 5.92 -5.85
CA VAL A 109 -6.51 5.01 -4.77
C VAL A 109 -5.69 3.86 -5.33
N LEU A 110 -4.46 3.72 -4.84
CA LEU A 110 -3.59 2.59 -5.10
C LEU A 110 -3.90 1.47 -4.09
N VAL A 111 -4.28 0.31 -4.60
CA VAL A 111 -4.70 -0.87 -3.84
C VAL A 111 -3.64 -1.96 -3.98
N PRO A 112 -3.29 -2.74 -2.94
CA PRO A 112 -2.22 -3.73 -3.03
C PRO A 112 -2.62 -4.85 -4.00
N ALA A 113 -1.85 -5.03 -5.07
CA ALA A 113 -2.08 -6.10 -6.03
C ALA A 113 -2.02 -7.49 -5.38
N ALA A 114 -1.26 -7.61 -4.27
CA ALA A 114 -1.17 -8.83 -3.46
C ALA A 114 -2.50 -9.27 -2.84
N ALA A 115 -3.51 -8.39 -2.72
CA ALA A 115 -4.85 -8.76 -2.25
C ALA A 115 -5.64 -9.58 -3.28
N PHE A 116 -5.14 -9.68 -4.51
CA PHE A 116 -5.80 -10.37 -5.61
C PHE A 116 -5.02 -11.63 -6.01
N ASN A 117 -5.74 -12.71 -6.26
CA ASN A 117 -5.18 -13.96 -6.76
C ASN A 117 -4.88 -13.90 -8.28
N ALA A 118 -4.41 -15.01 -8.85
CA ALA A 118 -4.10 -15.11 -10.28
C ALA A 118 -5.30 -14.83 -11.21
N SER A 119 -6.53 -15.00 -10.70
CA SER A 119 -7.77 -14.67 -11.40
C SER A 119 -8.24 -13.23 -11.17
N LYS A 120 -7.41 -12.38 -10.54
CA LYS A 120 -7.72 -10.99 -10.17
C LYS A 120 -8.89 -10.86 -9.18
N LEU A 121 -9.07 -11.86 -8.32
CA LEU A 121 -10.11 -11.86 -7.30
C LEU A 121 -9.51 -11.81 -5.91
N THR A 122 -10.17 -11.08 -5.03
CA THR A 122 -9.96 -11.11 -3.57
C THR A 122 -10.44 -12.43 -2.97
N LEU A 123 -10.17 -12.65 -1.68
CA LEU A 123 -10.54 -13.86 -0.97
C LEU A 123 -12.07 -14.03 -0.78
N ASP A 124 -12.84 -12.95 -0.94
CA ASP A 124 -14.30 -12.92 -0.94
C ASP A 124 -14.89 -12.80 -2.35
N ASP A 125 -14.14 -13.27 -3.36
CA ASP A 125 -14.57 -13.41 -4.77
C ASP A 125 -14.99 -12.11 -5.46
N LYS A 126 -14.30 -11.00 -5.14
CA LYS A 126 -14.53 -9.69 -5.77
C LYS A 126 -13.34 -9.20 -6.57
N SER A 127 -13.61 -8.61 -7.73
CA SER A 127 -12.59 -7.97 -8.55
C SER A 127 -12.32 -6.53 -8.10
N LEU A 128 -11.29 -5.90 -8.68
CA LEU A 128 -11.01 -4.47 -8.43
C LEU A 128 -12.17 -3.59 -8.89
N GLU A 129 -12.83 -3.96 -9.99
CA GLU A 129 -13.99 -3.27 -10.54
C GLU A 129 -15.19 -3.36 -9.60
N ASP A 130 -15.41 -4.51 -8.95
CA ASP A 130 -16.47 -4.65 -7.93
C ASP A 130 -16.24 -3.71 -6.74
N ILE A 131 -14.99 -3.61 -6.27
CA ILE A 131 -14.61 -2.72 -5.17
C ILE A 131 -14.82 -1.26 -5.59
N ALA A 132 -14.37 -0.89 -6.78
CA ALA A 132 -14.52 0.47 -7.32
C ALA A 132 -16.00 0.86 -7.45
N ALA A 133 -16.84 -0.06 -7.96
CA ALA A 133 -18.27 0.16 -8.08
C ALA A 133 -18.96 0.31 -6.71
N ALA A 134 -18.56 -0.48 -5.72
CA ALA A 134 -19.15 -0.44 -4.38
C ALA A 134 -18.69 0.77 -3.56
N SER A 135 -17.43 1.20 -3.71
CA SER A 135 -16.87 2.34 -2.96
C SER A 135 -17.09 3.69 -3.64
N GLY A 136 -17.32 3.70 -4.96
CA GLY A 136 -17.37 4.91 -5.78
C GLY A 136 -16.02 5.58 -6.00
N CYS A 137 -14.91 4.88 -5.73
CA CYS A 137 -13.55 5.40 -5.87
C CYS A 137 -12.91 4.96 -7.18
N THR A 138 -11.99 5.76 -7.71
CA THR A 138 -11.08 5.35 -8.79
C THR A 138 -9.95 4.52 -8.18
N LEU A 139 -9.83 3.26 -8.59
CA LEU A 139 -8.86 2.32 -8.03
C LEU A 139 -7.85 1.85 -9.09
N LYS A 140 -6.57 1.68 -8.69
CA LYS A 140 -5.53 1.01 -9.47
C LYS A 140 -4.81 0.00 -8.58
N ALA A 141 -4.65 -1.23 -9.05
CA ALA A 141 -3.84 -2.23 -8.36
C ALA A 141 -2.34 -1.90 -8.50
N SER A 142 -1.61 -1.91 -7.40
CA SER A 142 -0.18 -1.59 -7.32
C SER A 142 0.61 -2.79 -6.80
N ALA A 143 1.58 -3.24 -7.59
CA ALA A 143 2.53 -4.28 -7.19
C ALA A 143 3.76 -3.72 -6.45
N SER A 144 4.10 -2.46 -6.72
CA SER A 144 5.20 -1.72 -6.09
C SER A 144 4.71 -0.34 -5.71
N VAL A 145 4.72 -0.03 -4.41
CA VAL A 145 4.29 1.28 -3.90
C VAL A 145 5.18 2.39 -4.44
N ILE A 146 6.50 2.17 -4.50
CA ILE A 146 7.47 3.19 -4.92
C ILE A 146 7.27 3.52 -6.40
N ASP A 147 7.19 2.51 -7.26
CA ASP A 147 7.03 2.74 -8.70
C ASP A 147 5.66 3.34 -9.03
N SER A 148 4.59 2.88 -8.37
CA SER A 148 3.27 3.48 -8.56
C SER A 148 3.19 4.93 -8.06
N LEU A 149 3.91 5.29 -7.00
CA LEU A 149 3.99 6.69 -6.57
C LEU A 149 4.73 7.55 -7.59
N LEU A 150 5.83 7.06 -8.17
CA LEU A 150 6.60 7.80 -9.18
C LEU A 150 5.90 7.89 -10.54
N GLU A 151 5.00 6.96 -10.85
CA GLU A 151 4.20 6.97 -12.08
C GLU A 151 3.03 7.97 -11.99
N GLU A 152 2.45 8.14 -10.80
CA GLU A 152 1.19 8.84 -10.61
C GLU A 152 1.32 10.24 -9.97
N LEU A 153 2.50 10.59 -9.45
CA LEU A 153 2.87 11.94 -8.98
C LEU A 153 3.65 12.68 -10.07
#